data_AF-A0A956YWT1-F1
#
_entry.id   AF-A0A956YWT1-F1
#
_cell.length_a   1.000
_cell.length_b   1.000
_cell.length_c   1.000
_cell.angle_alpha   90.00
_cell.angle_beta   90.00
_cell.angle_gamma   90.00
#
_symmetry.space_group_name_H-M   'P 1'
#
loop_
_entity.id
_entity.type
_entity.pdbx_description
1 polymer ?
#
loop_
_entity_poly.entity_id
_entity_poly.type
_entity_poly.pdbx_seq_one_letter_code
_entity_poly.pdbx_strand_id
1 'polypeptide(L)'
;LGQFGDYVMLYEADAADEAFARGQRWYGEKAQAEAGGQALSPPLPGTIDEGIRRELAGRCELTFFAQEFGTYDTTRVFWATRAENWLHHHGGADCPRAKEIKQELREVFAPASAIWQRHVLEGGARVIEQAIRGLLSEEA
;
A
#
# COMPACT_ATOMS: atom_id res chain seq x y z
N LEU A 1 2.17 -8.31 4.40
CA LEU A 1 2.88 -7.68 3.26
C LEU A 1 3.99 -8.63 2.83
N GLY A 2 4.39 -8.60 1.56
CA GLY A 2 5.39 -9.51 0.97
C GLY A 2 6.79 -9.38 1.57
N GLN A 3 7.80 -9.86 0.85
CA GLN A 3 9.19 -9.82 1.31
C GLN A 3 9.67 -8.38 1.57
N PHE A 4 10.58 -8.21 2.54
CA PHE A 4 11.17 -6.92 2.91
C PHE A 4 11.72 -6.15 1.70
N GLY A 5 11.14 -4.99 1.42
CA GLY A 5 11.49 -4.11 0.30
C GLY A 5 10.92 -4.53 -1.06
N ASP A 6 10.27 -5.70 -1.17
CA ASP A 6 9.48 -6.05 -2.34
C ASP A 6 8.06 -5.46 -2.22
N TYR A 7 7.36 -5.36 -3.35
CA TYR A 7 6.01 -4.79 -3.39
C TYR A 7 5.01 -5.61 -4.20
N VAL A 8 3.74 -5.34 -3.93
CA VAL A 8 2.59 -5.73 -4.75
C VAL A 8 1.82 -4.47 -5.18
N MET A 9 1.13 -4.56 -6.30
CA MET A 9 0.14 -3.59 -6.75
C MET A 9 -1.23 -4.14 -6.36
N LEU A 10 -1.76 -3.69 -5.24
CA LEU A 10 -3.03 -4.15 -4.69
C LEU A 10 -4.20 -3.40 -5.34
N TYR A 11 -5.20 -4.15 -5.75
CA TYR A 11 -6.49 -3.64 -6.22
C TYR A 11 -7.56 -3.85 -5.16
N GLU A 12 -8.03 -2.75 -4.58
CA GLU A 12 -9.04 -2.70 -3.50
C GLU A 12 -10.48 -2.72 -4.07
N ALA A 13 -10.75 -3.67 -4.96
CA ALA A 13 -12.07 -3.91 -5.54
C ALA A 13 -12.17 -5.32 -6.13
N ASP A 14 -13.31 -5.64 -6.76
CA ASP A 14 -13.56 -6.96 -7.35
C ASP A 14 -12.55 -7.27 -8.47
N ALA A 15 -12.03 -8.50 -8.48
CA ALA A 15 -11.13 -8.98 -9.53
C ALA A 15 -11.79 -9.05 -10.92
N ALA A 16 -13.13 -9.03 -10.99
CA ALA A 16 -13.88 -8.95 -12.24
C ALA A 16 -13.89 -7.54 -12.88
N ASP A 17 -13.36 -6.53 -12.20
CA ASP A 17 -13.31 -5.15 -12.71
C ASP A 17 -12.35 -5.03 -13.91
N GLU A 18 -12.77 -4.33 -14.97
CA GLU A 18 -11.94 -4.04 -16.14
C GLU A 18 -10.71 -3.21 -15.77
N ALA A 19 -10.81 -2.36 -14.74
CA ALA A 19 -9.68 -1.62 -14.20
C ALA A 19 -8.61 -2.56 -13.62
N PHE A 20 -9.01 -3.69 -13.03
CA PHE A 20 -8.08 -4.71 -12.57
C PHE A 20 -7.36 -5.38 -13.75
N ALA A 21 -8.12 -5.81 -14.77
CA ALA A 21 -7.57 -6.41 -15.97
C ALA A 21 -6.58 -5.48 -16.69
N ARG A 22 -6.85 -4.16 -16.71
CA ARG A 22 -5.92 -3.15 -17.24
C ARG A 22 -4.67 -3.04 -16.38
N GLY A 23 -4.80 -3.00 -15.05
CA GLY A 23 -3.65 -3.02 -14.15
C GLY A 23 -2.78 -4.28 -14.29
N GLN A 24 -3.38 -5.46 -14.56
CA GLN A 24 -2.61 -6.67 -14.86
C GLN A 24 -1.77 -6.54 -16.13
N ARG A 25 -2.29 -5.86 -17.18
CA ARG A 25 -1.50 -5.57 -18.39
C ARG A 25 -0.32 -4.64 -18.09
N TRP A 26 -0.50 -3.66 -17.20
CA TRP A 26 0.51 -2.64 -16.91
C TRP A 26 1.59 -3.14 -15.93
N TYR A 27 1.18 -3.83 -14.87
CA TYR A 27 2.03 -4.20 -13.74
C TYR A 27 2.40 -5.69 -13.72
N GLY A 28 1.80 -6.51 -14.58
CA GLY A 28 2.07 -7.95 -14.69
C GLY A 28 1.73 -8.69 -13.40
N GLU A 29 2.59 -9.63 -13.02
CA GLU A 29 2.42 -10.48 -11.83
C GLU A 29 2.39 -9.71 -10.50
N LYS A 30 2.79 -8.42 -10.51
CA LYS A 30 2.69 -7.55 -9.34
C LYS A 30 1.24 -7.13 -9.06
N ALA A 31 0.35 -7.12 -10.05
CA ALA A 31 -1.07 -6.78 -9.86
C ALA A 31 -1.83 -7.92 -9.17
N GLN A 32 -2.37 -7.64 -7.99
CA GLN A 32 -3.11 -8.60 -7.17
C GLN A 32 -4.42 -7.95 -6.71
N ALA A 33 -5.54 -8.68 -6.81
CA ALA A 33 -6.82 -8.23 -6.27
C ALA A 33 -7.03 -8.78 -4.87
N GLU A 34 -7.69 -8.01 -4.01
CA GLU A 34 -8.07 -8.46 -2.67
C GLU A 34 -9.04 -9.67 -2.70
N ALA A 35 -9.85 -9.76 -3.75
CA ALA A 35 -10.83 -10.83 -3.96
C ALA A 35 -10.15 -12.17 -4.34
N GLY A 36 -9.53 -12.82 -3.34
CA GLY A 36 -8.88 -14.13 -3.50
C GLY A 36 -8.49 -14.82 -2.18
N GLY A 37 -8.88 -14.27 -1.04
CA GLY A 37 -8.51 -14.82 0.29
C GLY A 37 -7.06 -14.57 0.71
N GLN A 38 -6.31 -13.75 -0.06
CA GLN A 38 -4.98 -13.27 0.31
C GLN A 38 -5.00 -11.84 0.89
N ALA A 39 -6.17 -11.19 0.92
CA ALA A 39 -6.34 -9.89 1.54
C ALA A 39 -5.98 -9.97 3.03
N LEU A 40 -5.02 -9.15 3.44
CA LEU A 40 -4.63 -9.00 4.84
C LEU A 40 -5.64 -8.16 5.63
N SER A 41 -6.52 -7.44 4.92
CA SER A 41 -7.52 -6.53 5.48
C SER A 41 -8.93 -6.89 5.02
N PRO A 42 -9.96 -6.70 5.87
CA PRO A 42 -11.35 -6.80 5.43
C PRO A 42 -11.70 -5.64 4.47
N PRO A 43 -12.77 -5.76 3.67
CA PRO A 43 -13.22 -4.69 2.79
C PRO A 43 -13.40 -3.37 3.56
N LEU A 44 -12.73 -2.31 3.11
CA LEU A 44 -12.75 -1.00 3.74
C LEU A 44 -13.78 -0.10 3.03
N PRO A 45 -14.86 0.34 3.72
CA PRO A 45 -15.78 1.31 3.14
C PRO A 45 -15.23 2.74 3.27
N GLY A 46 -15.58 3.61 2.31
CA GLY A 46 -15.29 5.04 2.41
C GLY A 46 -13.84 5.40 2.12
N THR A 47 -13.15 4.59 1.33
CA THR A 47 -11.79 4.87 0.85
C THR A 47 -11.81 6.02 -0.17
N ILE A 48 -10.66 6.69 -0.33
CA ILE A 48 -10.54 7.83 -1.25
C ILE A 48 -10.72 7.37 -2.71
N ASP A 49 -10.22 6.19 -3.07
CA ASP A 49 -10.37 5.64 -4.42
C ASP A 49 -11.84 5.32 -4.74
N GLU A 50 -12.61 4.80 -3.78
CA GLU A 50 -14.06 4.60 -3.92
C GLU A 50 -14.76 5.93 -4.21
N GLY A 51 -14.42 6.97 -3.44
CA GLY A 51 -14.93 8.32 -3.66
C GLY A 51 -14.61 8.84 -5.07
N ILE A 52 -13.35 8.78 -5.49
CA ILE A 52 -12.92 9.24 -6.82
C ILE A 52 -13.63 8.45 -7.92
N ARG A 53 -13.73 7.12 -7.79
CA ARG A 53 -14.40 6.24 -8.75
C ARG A 53 -15.87 6.61 -8.91
N ARG A 54 -16.56 6.92 -7.81
CA ARG A 54 -17.95 7.36 -7.84
C ARG A 54 -18.12 8.72 -8.50
N GLU A 55 -17.31 9.71 -8.11
CA GLU A 55 -17.45 11.09 -8.62
C GLU A 55 -17.10 11.20 -10.12
N LEU A 56 -16.17 10.37 -10.61
CA LEU A 56 -15.71 10.37 -12.00
C LEU A 56 -16.36 9.26 -12.87
N ALA A 57 -17.33 8.52 -12.33
CA ALA A 57 -17.99 7.43 -13.04
C ALA A 57 -18.55 7.90 -14.40
N GLY A 58 -18.16 7.20 -15.47
CA GLY A 58 -18.55 7.52 -16.84
C GLY A 58 -17.92 8.77 -17.45
N ARG A 59 -17.03 9.47 -16.74
CA ARG A 59 -16.32 10.66 -17.22
C ARG A 59 -14.88 10.35 -17.65
N CYS A 60 -14.24 9.42 -16.95
CA CYS A 60 -12.93 8.91 -17.30
C CYS A 60 -12.78 7.47 -16.81
N GLU A 61 -11.88 6.74 -17.46
CA GLU A 61 -11.46 5.43 -16.98
C GLU A 61 -10.40 5.59 -15.89
N LEU A 62 -10.55 4.83 -14.81
CA LEU A 62 -9.63 4.85 -13.68
C LEU A 62 -8.97 3.49 -13.52
N THR A 63 -7.67 3.49 -13.23
CA THR A 63 -6.90 2.29 -12.87
C THR A 63 -6.13 2.62 -11.60
N PHE A 64 -6.83 2.49 -10.47
CA PHE A 64 -6.32 2.83 -9.16
C PHE A 64 -5.76 1.58 -8.49
N PHE A 65 -4.49 1.60 -8.10
CA PHE A 65 -3.82 0.53 -7.38
C PHE A 65 -2.99 1.11 -6.23
N ALA A 66 -3.01 0.46 -5.08
CA ALA A 66 -2.10 0.75 -3.98
C ALA A 66 -0.79 -0.02 -4.18
N GLN A 67 0.35 0.67 -4.12
CA GLN A 67 1.65 0.02 -4.11
C GLN A 67 2.04 -0.28 -2.65
N GLU A 68 1.99 -1.54 -2.26
CA GLU A 68 2.28 -1.95 -0.89
C GLU A 68 3.66 -2.60 -0.79
N PHE A 69 4.55 -2.02 0.03
CA PHE A 69 5.89 -2.55 0.26
C PHE A 69 5.97 -3.39 1.54
N GLY A 70 6.64 -4.54 1.44
CA GLY A 70 6.96 -5.37 2.60
C GLY A 70 7.93 -4.68 3.55
N THR A 71 7.58 -4.67 4.84
CA THR A 71 8.48 -4.27 5.93
C THR A 71 8.74 -5.51 6.82
N TYR A 72 8.26 -5.52 8.06
CA TYR A 72 8.46 -6.60 9.02
C TYR A 72 7.24 -7.50 9.13
N ASP A 73 7.38 -8.57 9.93
CA ASP A 73 6.28 -9.47 10.24
C ASP A 73 5.10 -8.73 10.89
N THR A 74 3.89 -9.22 10.61
CA THR A 74 2.65 -8.59 11.08
C THR A 74 2.54 -8.55 12.59
N THR A 75 3.18 -9.48 13.31
CA THR A 75 3.18 -9.50 14.77
C THR A 75 4.00 -8.34 15.34
N ARG A 76 5.18 -8.07 14.79
CA ARG A 76 5.98 -6.89 15.16
C ARG A 76 5.24 -5.59 14.86
N VAL A 77 4.65 -5.47 13.67
CA VAL A 77 3.85 -4.28 13.29
C VAL A 77 2.67 -4.08 14.25
N PHE A 78 1.95 -5.15 14.60
CA PHE A 78 0.85 -5.11 15.56
C PHE A 78 1.29 -4.62 16.94
N TRP A 79 2.38 -5.16 17.49
CA TRP A 79 2.86 -4.76 18.82
C TRP A 79 3.37 -3.32 18.86
N ALA A 80 4.07 -2.87 17.81
CA ALA A 80 4.50 -1.49 17.69
C ALA A 80 3.30 -0.52 17.64
N THR A 81 2.28 -0.86 16.84
CA THR A 81 1.04 -0.09 16.70
C THR A 81 0.27 -0.04 18.02
N ARG A 82 0.14 -1.16 18.72
CA ARG A 82 -0.50 -1.24 20.04
C ARG A 82 0.22 -0.38 21.08
N ALA A 83 1.55 -0.44 21.12
CA ALA A 83 2.35 0.33 22.07
C ALA A 83 2.21 1.84 21.82
N GLU A 84 2.21 2.26 20.56
CA GLU A 84 2.05 3.67 20.21
C GLU A 84 0.63 4.17 20.46
N ASN A 85 -0.40 3.38 20.17
CA ASN A 85 -1.79 3.69 20.51
C ASN A 85 -1.95 3.91 22.02
N TRP A 86 -1.38 3.02 22.86
CA TRP A 86 -1.39 3.20 24.31
C TRP A 86 -0.65 4.47 24.74
N LEU A 87 0.52 4.76 24.15
CA LEU A 87 1.27 5.98 24.44
C LEU A 87 0.43 7.23 24.14
N HIS A 88 -0.27 7.24 23.00
CA HIS A 88 -1.12 8.36 22.58
C HIS A 88 -2.28 8.61 23.55
N HIS A 89 -2.96 7.56 24.01
CA HIS A 89 -4.15 7.69 24.87
C HIS A 89 -3.86 7.74 26.37
N HIS A 90 -2.75 7.15 26.83
CA HIS A 90 -2.51 6.92 28.25
C HIS A 90 -1.10 7.30 28.73
N GLY A 91 -0.08 7.20 27.86
CA GLY A 91 1.30 7.42 28.28
C GLY A 91 1.68 8.89 28.44
N GLY A 92 1.14 9.77 27.60
CA GLY A 92 1.47 11.21 27.62
C GLY A 92 2.91 11.52 27.16
N ALA A 93 3.24 12.80 27.07
CA ALA A 93 4.53 13.26 26.57
C ALA A 93 5.71 12.92 27.50
N ASP A 94 5.46 12.81 28.81
CA ASP A 94 6.49 12.57 29.83
C ASP A 94 6.82 11.08 30.03
N CYS A 95 6.19 10.18 29.26
CA CYS A 95 6.51 8.75 29.32
C CYS A 95 8.00 8.53 28.96
N PRO A 96 8.81 7.91 29.85
CA PRO A 96 10.25 7.73 29.60
C PRO A 96 10.56 6.95 28.32
N ARG A 97 9.60 6.10 27.87
CA ARG A 97 9.72 5.27 26.67
C ARG A 97 9.05 5.86 25.43
N ALA A 98 8.49 7.08 25.52
CA ALA A 98 7.77 7.70 24.41
C ALA A 98 8.61 7.73 23.12
N LYS A 99 9.88 8.12 23.24
CA LYS A 99 10.81 8.20 22.12
C LYS A 99 11.04 6.83 21.47
N GLU A 100 11.29 5.79 22.27
CA GLU A 100 11.52 4.43 21.78
C GLU A 100 10.29 3.88 21.05
N ILE A 101 9.10 4.07 21.62
CA ILE A 101 7.83 3.61 21.04
C ILE A 101 7.57 4.29 19.69
N LYS A 102 7.77 5.61 19.61
CA LYS A 102 7.62 6.37 18.35
C LYS A 102 8.67 5.96 17.30
N GLN A 103 9.89 5.67 17.73
CA GLN A 103 10.95 5.18 16.84
C GLN A 103 10.62 3.80 16.28
N GLU A 104 10.16 2.88 17.13
CA GLU A 104 9.76 1.53 16.69
C GLU A 104 8.55 1.59 15.75
N LEU A 105 7.54 2.43 16.02
CA LEU A 105 6.42 2.62 15.10
C LEU A 105 6.92 3.09 13.72
N ARG A 106 7.82 4.08 13.70
CA ARG A 106 8.40 4.56 12.45
C ARG A 106 9.19 3.47 11.75
N GLU A 107 10.00 2.69 12.47
CA GLU A 107 10.79 1.62 11.88
C GLU A 107 9.90 0.57 11.21
N VAL A 108 8.81 0.15 11.86
CA VAL A 108 7.98 -0.93 11.30
C VAL A 108 7.20 -0.54 10.04
N PHE A 109 6.92 0.76 9.85
CA PHE A 109 6.22 1.27 8.67
C PHE A 109 7.16 1.89 7.62
N ALA A 110 8.30 2.45 8.04
CA ALA A 110 9.29 3.09 7.19
C ALA A 110 10.71 2.78 7.68
N PRO A 111 11.20 1.56 7.44
CA PRO A 111 12.51 1.11 7.90
C PRO A 111 13.64 2.08 7.58
N ALA A 112 14.55 2.28 8.53
CA ALA A 112 15.78 3.08 8.32
C ALA A 112 16.81 2.38 7.42
N SER A 113 16.56 1.12 7.04
CA SER A 113 17.43 0.35 6.14
C SER A 113 17.59 1.04 4.78
N ALA A 114 18.83 1.41 4.45
CA ALA A 114 19.15 2.02 3.16
C ALA A 114 18.86 1.09 1.96
N ILE A 115 18.93 -0.24 2.16
CA ILE A 115 18.57 -1.23 1.13
C ILE A 115 17.07 -1.20 0.88
N TRP A 116 16.26 -1.18 1.95
CA TRP A 116 14.80 -1.08 1.84
C TRP A 116 14.37 0.20 1.12
N GLN A 117 14.91 1.34 1.57
CA GLN A 117 14.58 2.65 0.98
C GLN A 117 14.94 2.71 -0.50
N ARG A 118 16.08 2.11 -0.89
CA ARG A 118 16.45 2.01 -2.30
C ARG A 118 15.43 1.20 -3.10
N HIS A 119 15.03 0.02 -2.61
CA HIS A 119 14.03 -0.79 -3.30
C HIS A 119 12.68 -0.07 -3.42
N VAL A 120 12.28 0.69 -2.40
CA VAL A 120 11.07 1.52 -2.45
C VAL A 120 11.15 2.57 -3.55
N LEU A 121 12.28 3.30 -3.64
CA LEU A 121 12.47 4.32 -4.65
C LEU A 121 12.52 3.73 -6.07
N GLU A 122 13.27 2.64 -6.25
CA GLU A 122 13.39 1.95 -7.55
C GLU A 122 12.06 1.33 -7.98
N GLY A 123 11.33 0.69 -7.05
CA GLY A 123 10.02 0.11 -7.29
C GLY A 123 8.95 1.15 -7.59
N GLY A 124 8.95 2.27 -6.87
CA GLY A 124 8.04 3.39 -7.12
C GLY A 124 8.26 4.02 -8.49
N ALA A 125 9.52 4.30 -8.84
CA ALA A 125 9.87 4.83 -10.17
C ALA A 125 9.44 3.87 -11.29
N ARG A 126 9.67 2.56 -11.12
CA ARG A 126 9.26 1.54 -12.09
C ARG A 126 7.75 1.52 -12.32
N VAL A 127 6.95 1.59 -11.26
CA VAL A 127 5.49 1.57 -11.38
C VAL A 127 4.98 2.81 -12.11
N ILE A 128 5.57 3.99 -11.83
CA ILE A 128 5.23 5.22 -12.57
C ILE A 128 5.54 5.06 -14.06
N GLU A 129 6.73 4.55 -14.41
CA GLU A 129 7.09 4.29 -15.81
C GLU A 129 6.15 3.29 -16.48
N GLN A 130 5.75 2.22 -15.77
CA GLN A 130 4.79 1.24 -16.26
C GLN A 130 3.42 1.86 -16.50
N ALA A 131 2.92 2.69 -15.58
CA ALA A 131 1.64 3.39 -15.73
C ALA A 131 1.67 4.35 -16.94
N ILE A 132 2.74 5.12 -17.12
CA ILE A 132 2.89 6.01 -18.28
C ILE A 132 2.89 5.22 -19.59
N ARG A 133 3.65 4.11 -19.67
CA ARG A 133 3.65 3.25 -20.86
C ARG A 133 2.28 2.63 -21.12
N GLY A 134 1.59 2.21 -20.05
CA GLY A 134 0.23 1.70 -20.11
C GLY A 134 -0.73 2.72 -20.73
N LEU A 135 -0.73 3.96 -20.23
CA LEU A 135 -1.54 5.05 -20.78
C LEU A 135 -1.24 5.29 -22.26
N LEU A 136 0.04 5.40 -22.64
CA LEU A 136 0.44 5.64 -24.04
C LEU A 136 0.09 4.49 -24.99
N SER A 137 -0.01 3.25 -24.47
CA SER A 137 -0.36 2.08 -25.29
C SER A 137 -1.85 1.94 -25.56
N GLU A 138 -2.71 2.56 -24.74
CA GLU A 138 -4.16 2.51 -24.89
C GLU A 138 -4.68 3.68 -25.78
N GLU A 139 -3.86 4.70 -26.03
CA GLU A 139 -4.15 5.81 -26.95
C GLU A 139 -3.86 5.48 -28.43
N ALA A 140 -3.17 4.36 -28.71
CA ALA A 140 -2.73 3.93 -30.05
C ALA A 140 -3.68 2.91 -30.69
#